data_AF-A0A8T5LM96-F1
#
_entry.id   AF-A0A8T5LM96-F1
#
_cell.length_a   1.000
_cell.length_b   1.000
_cell.length_c   1.000
_cell.angle_alpha   90.00
_cell.angle_beta   90.00
_cell.angle_gamma   90.00
#
_symmetry.space_group_name_H-M   'P 1'
#
loop_
_entity.id
_entity.type
_entity.pdbx_description
1 polymer ?
#
loop_
_entity_poly.entity_id
_entity_poly.type
_entity_poly.pdbx_seq_one_letter_code
_entity_poly.pdbx_strand_id
1 'polypeptide(L)' 'MVFDKSLDKELFSEKVEFERSVITIAVMSYNEGVPKLQLSRENKNAAGELGFAKLGRMTKEEVEAVLPLIEKAKKYL' A
#
# COMPACT_ATOMS: atom_id res chain seq x y z
N MET A 1 -0.96 9.31 21.72
CA MET A 1 -1.84 10.04 20.79
C MET A 1 -2.73 9.03 20.10
N VAL A 2 -4.05 9.24 20.12
CA VAL A 2 -5.04 8.37 19.46
C VAL A 2 -5.04 8.70 17.97
N PHE A 3 -5.02 7.68 17.11
CA PHE A 3 -5.10 7.85 15.66
C PHE A 3 -6.44 8.49 15.28
N ASP A 4 -6.41 9.76 14.87
CA ASP A 4 -7.59 10.46 14.34
C ASP A 4 -7.66 10.31 12.82
N LYS A 5 -8.63 9.54 12.35
CA LYS A 5 -8.85 9.26 10.93
C LYS A 5 -9.13 10.53 10.11
N SER A 6 -9.63 11.60 10.74
CA SER A 6 -9.96 12.88 10.09
C SER A 6 -8.71 13.65 9.66
N LEU A 7 -7.56 13.37 10.28
CA LEU A 7 -6.28 13.99 9.95
C LEU A 7 -5.52 13.21 8.86
N ASP A 8 -5.97 12.01 8.51
CA ASP A 8 -5.32 11.17 7.50
C ASP A 8 -5.87 11.52 6.11
N LYS A 9 -5.11 12.31 5.35
CA LYS A 9 -5.47 12.69 3.98
C LYS A 9 -4.96 11.62 3.01
N GLU A 10 -5.86 11.01 2.25
CA GLU A 10 -5.53 10.20 1.08
C GLU A 10 -5.26 11.15 -0.10
N LEU A 11 -4.02 11.16 -0.58
CA LEU A 11 -3.59 12.01 -1.70
C LEU A 11 -3.66 11.28 -3.04
N PHE A 12 -3.53 9.95 -3.02
CA PHE A 12 -3.59 9.08 -4.18
C PHE A 12 -3.99 7.67 -3.74
N SER A 13 -4.74 6.95 -4.56
CA SER A 13 -5.12 5.56 -4.31
C SER A 13 -5.49 4.88 -5.62
N GLU A 14 -4.76 3.82 -5.97
CA GLU A 14 -5.09 2.95 -7.09
C GLU A 14 -5.07 1.48 -6.67
N LYS A 15 -5.92 0.70 -7.32
CA LYS A 15 -6.15 -0.71 -7.00
C LYS A 15 -5.99 -1.55 -8.25
N VAL A 16 -5.34 -2.70 -8.09
CA VAL A 16 -5.28 -3.75 -9.09
C VAL A 16 -5.96 -4.97 -8.52
N GLU A 17 -7.07 -5.35 -9.16
CA GLU A 17 -7.84 -6.54 -8.79
C GLU A 17 -7.28 -7.77 -9.50
N PHE A 18 -7.11 -8.84 -8.74
CA PHE A 18 -6.80 -10.18 -9.20
C PHE A 18 -7.93 -11.12 -8.78
N GLU A 19 -7.94 -12.35 -9.30
CA GLU A 19 -8.99 -13.33 -9.05
C GLU A 19 -9.27 -13.53 -7.54
N ARG A 20 -8.19 -13.69 -6.75
CA ARG A 20 -8.26 -14.01 -5.31
C ARG A 20 -7.72 -12.91 -4.40
N SER A 21 -7.24 -11.79 -4.94
CA SER A 21 -6.69 -10.71 -4.12
C SER A 21 -6.81 -9.36 -4.78
N VAL A 22 -6.82 -8.29 -3.99
CA VAL A 22 -6.71 -6.91 -4.45
C VAL A 22 -5.42 -6.32 -3.90
N ILE A 23 -4.62 -5.69 -4.74
CA ILE A 23 -3.46 -4.90 -4.30
C ILE A 23 -3.83 -3.43 -4.41
N THR A 24 -3.55 -2.66 -3.36
CA THR A 24 -3.76 -1.21 -3.34
C THR A 24 -2.44 -0.50 -3.10
N ILE A 25 -2.15 0.51 -3.92
CA ILE A 25 -1.08 1.49 -3.71
C ILE A 25 -1.75 2.82 -3.39
N ALA A 26 -1.51 3.33 -2.18
CA ALA A 26 -2.05 4.62 -1.74
C ALA A 26 -0.93 5.54 -1.25
N VAL A 27 -1.14 6.85 -1.34
CA VAL A 27 -0.29 7.86 -0.70
C VAL A 27 -1.10 8.54 0.38
N MET A 28 -0.68 8.36 1.63
CA MET A 28 -1.37 8.88 2.81
C MET A 28 -0.50 9.92 3.50
N SER A 29 -1.12 11.02 3.92
CA SER A 29 -0.49 12.13 4.63
C SER A 29 -1.27 12.41 5.91
N TYR A 30 -0.70 12.02 7.05
CA TYR A 30 -1.31 12.25 8.35
C TYR A 30 -0.96 13.64 8.88
N ASN A 31 -1.97 14.44 9.20
CA ASN A 31 -1.85 15.77 9.82
C ASN A 31 -0.86 16.69 9.07
N GLU A 32 -0.95 16.71 7.73
CA GLU A 32 -0.05 17.49 6.86
C GLU A 32 1.44 17.15 7.00
N GLY A 33 1.73 16.00 7.63
CA GLY A 33 3.07 15.43 7.71
C GLY A 33 3.53 14.88 6.37
N VAL A 34 4.76 14.39 6.34
CA VAL A 34 5.38 13.88 5.11
C VAL A 34 4.53 12.76 4.51
N PRO A 35 4.06 12.90 3.26
CA PRO A 35 3.31 11.86 2.57
C PRO A 35 4.12 10.57 2.46
N LYS A 36 3.46 9.44 2.68
CA LYS A 36 4.09 8.11 2.58
C LYS A 36 3.26 7.20 1.70
N LEU A 37 3.96 6.43 0.87
CA LEU A 37 3.33 5.35 0.12
C LEU A 37 2.94 4.24 1.10
N GLN A 38 1.73 3.72 0.94
CA GLN A 38 1.21 2.55 1.63
C GLN A 38 0.87 1.49 0.59
N LEU A 39 1.43 0.30 0.75
CA LEU A 39 1.09 -0.88 -0.03
C LEU A 39 0.28 -1.83 0.84
N SER A 40 -0.87 -2.26 0.35
CA SER A 40 -1.73 -3.24 1.03
C SER A 40 -2.26 -4.29 0.08
N ARG A 41 -2.62 -5.43 0.65
CA ARG A 41 -3.26 -6.55 -0.04
C ARG A 41 -4.52 -6.94 0.71
N GLU A 42 -5.57 -7.22 -0.04
CA GLU A 42 -6.79 -7.84 0.47
C GLU A 42 -6.89 -9.23 -0.15
N ASN A 43 -6.90 -10.29 0.66
CA ASN A 43 -7.00 -11.68 0.17
C ASN A 43 -8.41 -12.21 0.38
N LYS A 44 -8.98 -12.89 -0.63
CA LYS A 44 -10.25 -13.62 -0.48
C LYS A 44 -10.04 -14.92 0.28
N ASN A 45 -10.73 -15.09 1.40
CA ASN A 45 -10.80 -16.36 2.11
C ASN A 45 -11.74 -17.36 1.37
N ALA A 46 -11.84 -18.59 1.88
CA ALA A 46 -12.70 -19.62 1.27
C ALA A 46 -14.20 -19.27 1.30
N ALA A 47 -14.62 -18.35 2.19
CA ALA A 47 -15.97 -17.83 2.28
C ALA A 47 -16.20 -16.60 1.37
N GLY A 48 -15.18 -16.16 0.62
CA GLY A 48 -15.25 -15.01 -0.28
C GLY A 48 -15.01 -13.65 0.39
N GLU A 49 -14.71 -13.62 1.68
CA GLU A 49 -14.46 -12.38 2.43
C GLU A 49 -13.02 -11.89 2.21
N LEU A 50 -12.85 -10.57 2.15
CA LEU A 50 -11.55 -9.92 1.96
C LEU A 50 -10.88 -9.64 3.30
N GLY A 51 -9.72 -10.28 3.53
CA GLY A 51 -8.86 -10.00 4.67
C GLY A 51 -7.78 -8.99 4.32
N PHE A 52 -7.74 -7.84 5.00
CA PHE A 52 -6.75 -6.80 4.81
C PHE A 52 -5.40 -7.16 5.43
N ALA A 53 -4.32 -6.97 4.66
CA ALA A 53 -2.94 -7.11 5.09
C ALA A 53 -2.13 -5.90 4.60
N LYS A 54 -1.46 -5.22 5.53
CA LYS A 54 -0.51 -4.17 5.18
C LYS A 54 0.81 -4.81 4.74
N LEU A 55 1.25 -4.52 3.51
CA LEU A 55 2.49 -5.05 2.96
C LEU A 55 3.69 -4.14 3.23
N GLY A 56 3.47 -2.83 3.30
CA GLY A 56 4.55 -1.89 3.58
C GLY A 56 4.09 -0.44 3.67
N ARG A 57 5.00 0.40 4.20
CA ARG A 57 4.88 1.86 4.18
C ARG A 57 6.27 2.43 3.96
N MET A 58 6.40 3.34 3.00
CA MET A 58 7.69 3.87 2.57
C MET A 58 7.62 5.38 2.38
N THR A 59 8.73 6.07 2.67
CA THR A 59 8.95 7.46 2.23
C THR A 59 9.28 7.49 0.75
N LYS A 60 9.36 8.69 0.16
CA LYS A 60 9.73 8.87 -1.24
C LYS A 60 11.12 8.28 -1.53
N GLU A 61 12.10 8.56 -0.68
CA GLU A 61 13.48 8.11 -0.83
C GLU A 61 13.58 6.59 -0.78
N GLU A 62 12.85 5.95 0.13
CA GLU A 62 12.77 4.49 0.23
C GLU A 62 12.14 3.87 -1.02
N VAL A 63 11.06 4.46 -1.55
CA VAL A 63 10.43 4.01 -2.79
C VAL A 63 11.41 4.10 -3.97
N GLU A 64 12.08 5.24 -4.13
CA GLU A 64 13.05 5.45 -5.22
C GLU A 64 14.22 4.46 -5.15
N ALA A 65 14.70 4.12 -3.95
CA ALA A 65 15.76 3.14 -3.76
C ALA A 65 15.30 1.68 -4.00
N VAL A 66 14.06 1.36 -3.63
CA VAL A 66 13.53 -0.02 -3.70
C VAL A 66 12.97 -0.37 -5.08
N LEU A 67 12.40 0.58 -5.83
CA LEU A 67 11.82 0.33 -7.15
C LEU A 67 12.77 -0.39 -8.13
N PRO A 68 14.05 0.01 -8.28
CA PRO A 68 14.99 -0.72 -9.14
C PRO A 68 15.27 -2.15 -8.66
N LEU A 69 15.19 -2.40 -7.35
CA LEU A 69 15.39 -3.74 -6.79
C LEU A 69 14.17 -4.62 -7.06
N ILE A 70 12.96 -4.09 -6.94
CA ILE A 70 11.71 -4.78 -7.32
C ILE A 70 11.75 -5.16 -8.80
N GLU A 71 12.15 -4.22 -9.67
CA GLU A 71 12.23 -4.46 -11.11
C GLU A 71 13.27 -5.55 -11.46
N LYS A 72 14.39 -5.61 -10.73
CA LYS A 72 15.38 -6.70 -10.86
C LYS A 72 14.82 -8.02 -10.35
N ALA A 73 14.16 -8.03 -9.19
CA ALA A 73 13.59 -9.22 -8.58
C ALA A 73 12.48 -9.84 -9.43
N LYS A 74 11.72 -9.03 -10.17
CA LYS A 74 10.67 -9.47 -11.11
C LYS A 74 11.17 -10.53 -12.11
N LYS A 75 12.45 -10.52 -12.48
CA LYS A 75 13.04 -11.50 -13.42
C LYS A 75 13.12 -12.94 -12.86
N TYR A 76 12.87 -13.12 -11.57
CA TYR A 76 12.93 -14.40 -10.88
C TYR A 76 11.56 -14.92 -10.40
N LEU A 77 10.48 -14.18 -10.71
CA LEU A 77 9.09 -14.53 -10.39
C LEU A 77 8.41 -15.08 -11.64
#